data_AF-A0A8J2TCM9-F1
#
_entry.id   AF-A0A8J2TCM9-F1
#
_cell.length_a   1.000
_cell.length_b   1.000
_cell.length_c   1.000
_cell.angle_alpha   90.00
_cell.angle_beta   90.00
_cell.angle_gamma   90.00
#
_symmetry.space_group_name_H-M   'P 1'
#
loop_
_entity.id
_entity.type
_entity.pdbx_description
1 polymer ?
#
loop_
_entity_poly.entity_id
_entity_poly.type
_entity_poly.pdbx_seq_one_letter_code
_entity_poly.pdbx_strand_id
1 'polypeptide(L)' 'MLIREAKLLNGTKEQYLALDEAIRTAQFIRNKAVRYWIDNSRVSKADLYGLCKAKT' A
#
# COMPACT_ATOMS: atom_id res chain seq x y z
N MET A 1 -11.09 -3.46 -11.17
CA MET A 1 -9.86 -2.82 -10.66
C MET A 1 -9.98 -1.35 -11.00
N LEU A 2 -10.72 -0.59 -10.18
CA LEU A 2 -11.35 0.67 -10.63
C LEU A 2 -10.34 1.75 -11.05
N ILE A 3 -9.19 1.84 -10.39
CA ILE A 3 -8.13 2.81 -10.76
C ILE A 3 -7.48 2.48 -12.11
N ARG A 4 -7.32 1.19 -12.46
CA ARG A 4 -6.77 0.81 -13.77
C ARG A 4 -7.69 1.24 -14.90
N GLU A 5 -8.95 0.87 -14.76
CA GLU A 5 -9.97 1.11 -15.78
C GLU A 5 -10.23 2.61 -15.97
N ALA A 6 -10.18 3.41 -14.89
CA ALA A 6 -10.41 4.85 -14.96
C ALA A 6 -9.18 5.68 -15.38
N LYS A 7 -7.96 5.32 -14.96
CA LYS A 7 -6.76 6.16 -15.18
C LYS A 7 -5.81 5.66 -16.26
N LEU A 8 -5.85 4.37 -16.60
CA LEU A 8 -4.95 3.77 -17.58
C LEU A 8 -5.70 3.18 -18.78
N LEU A 9 -6.88 3.71 -19.13
CA LEU A 9 -7.68 3.23 -20.27
C LEU A 9 -6.84 3.07 -21.57
N ASN A 10 -5.85 3.94 -21.78
CA ASN A 10 -4.84 3.87 -22.85
C ASN A 10 -3.39 3.82 -22.32
N GLY A 11 -3.17 3.26 -21.13
CA GLY A 11 -1.87 3.23 -20.46
C GLY A 11 -0.85 2.32 -21.16
N THR A 12 0.42 2.69 -21.10
CA THR A 12 1.51 1.83 -21.61
C THR A 12 1.77 0.65 -20.68
N LYS A 13 2.46 -0.38 -21.19
CA LYS A 13 2.81 -1.57 -20.42
C LYS A 13 3.62 -1.21 -19.16
N GLU A 14 4.50 -0.22 -19.27
CA GLU A 14 5.36 0.27 -18.20
C GLU A 14 4.52 0.94 -17.10
N GLN A 15 3.51 1.74 -17.47
CA GLN A 15 2.61 2.37 -16.51
C GLN A 15 1.79 1.34 -15.72
N TYR A 16 1.34 0.28 -16.40
CA TYR A 16 0.65 -0.82 -15.74
C TYR A 16 1.57 -1.60 -14.78
N LEU A 17 2.82 -1.85 -15.18
CA LEU A 17 3.81 -2.50 -14.32
C LEU A 17 4.11 -1.66 -13.07
N ALA A 18 4.34 -0.36 -13.24
CA ALA A 18 4.57 0.55 -12.11
C ALA A 18 3.37 0.61 -11.16
N LEU A 19 2.14 0.58 -11.71
CA LEU A 19 0.93 0.53 -10.88
C LEU A 19 0.81 -0.79 -10.10
N ASP A 20 1.10 -1.93 -10.73
CA ASP A 20 1.09 -3.22 -10.02
C ASP A 20 2.12 -3.26 -8.90
N GLU A 21 3.32 -2.74 -9.16
CA GLU A 21 4.36 -2.66 -8.15
C GLU A 21 3.92 -1.77 -6.97
N ALA A 22 3.35 -0.60 -7.26
CA ALA A 22 2.81 0.30 -6.24
C ALA A 22 1.68 -0.36 -5.42
N ILE A 23 0.76 -1.07 -6.08
CA ILE A 23 -0.32 -1.80 -5.39
C ILE A 23 0.26 -2.89 -4.48
N ARG A 24 1.23 -3.67 -4.98
CA ARG A 24 1.87 -4.74 -4.21
C ARG A 24 2.58 -4.17 -2.97
N THR A 25 3.31 -3.07 -3.13
CA THR A 25 3.99 -2.39 -2.02
C THR A 25 2.99 -1.83 -1.01
N ALA A 26 1.92 -1.18 -1.45
CA ALA A 26 0.88 -0.66 -0.58
C ALA A 26 0.16 -1.79 0.20
N GLN A 27 -0.13 -2.92 -0.46
CA GLN A 27 -0.71 -4.09 0.19
C GLN A 27 0.22 -4.67 1.25
N PHE A 28 1.53 -4.75 0.97
CA PHE A 28 2.52 -5.22 1.94
C PHE A 28 2.57 -4.33 3.18
N ILE A 29 2.65 -3.01 3.01
CA ILE A 29 2.66 -2.04 4.13
C ILE A 29 1.37 -2.17 4.94
N ARG A 30 0.22 -2.24 4.27
CA ARG A 30 -1.08 -2.40 4.95
C ARG A 30 -1.15 -3.70 5.75
N ASN A 31 -0.73 -4.82 5.16
CA ASN A 31 -0.74 -6.12 5.84
C ASN A 31 0.19 -6.11 7.06
N LYS A 32 1.35 -5.45 6.97
CA LYS A 32 2.25 -5.24 8.11
C LYS A 32 1.60 -4.41 9.21
N ALA A 33 0.93 -3.31 8.86
CA ALA A 33 0.24 -2.46 9.82
C ALA A 33 -0.90 -3.20 10.53
N VAL A 34 -1.71 -3.97 9.79
CA VAL A 34 -2.78 -4.81 10.36
C VAL A 34 -2.21 -5.88 11.29
N ARG A 35 -1.14 -6.55 10.88
CA ARG A 35 -0.47 -7.55 11.73
C ARG A 35 0.03 -6.93 13.03
N TYR A 36 0.74 -5.81 12.95
CA TYR A 36 1.22 -5.07 14.12
C TYR A 36 0.08 -4.67 15.06
N TRP A 37 -1.07 -4.25 14.50
CA TRP A 37 -2.25 -3.90 15.29
C TRP A 37 -2.84 -5.10 16.03
N ILE A 38 -2.89 -6.27 15.40
CA ILE A 38 -3.40 -7.50 16.01
C ILE A 38 -2.47 -7.99 17.13
N ASP A 39 -1.16 -7.90 16.91
CA ASP A 39 -0.16 -8.49 17.80
C ASP A 39 0.12 -7.63 19.05
N ASN A 40 -0.29 -6.35 19.07
CA ASN A 40 0.02 -5.41 20.15
C ASN A 40 -1.25 -4.78 20.73
N SER A 41 -1.39 -4.79 22.06
CA SER A 41 -2.47 -4.08 22.75
C SER A 41 -2.19 -2.56 22.83
N ARG A 42 -3.24 -1.73 22.80
CA ARG A 42 -3.17 -0.24 22.92
C ARG A 42 -2.41 0.47 21.80
N VAL A 43 -2.35 -0.11 20.60
CA VAL A 43 -1.78 0.56 19.43
C VAL A 43 -2.64 1.75 19.02
N SER A 44 -2.03 2.92 18.92
CA SER A 44 -2.68 4.15 18.47
C SER A 44 -2.60 4.31 16.95
N LYS A 45 -3.41 5.21 16.41
CA LYS A 45 -3.37 5.59 15.00
C LYS A 45 -2.01 6.16 14.58
N ALA A 46 -1.32 6.88 15.48
CA ALA A 46 -0.01 7.45 15.21
C ALA A 46 1.07 6.35 15.03
N ASP A 47 0.98 5.28 15.82
CA ASP A 47 1.90 4.14 15.72
C ASP A 47 1.78 3.44 14.37
N LEU A 48 0.53 3.23 13.91
CA LEU A 48 0.26 2.64 12.60
C LEU A 48 0.76 3.51 11.45
N TYR A 49 0.64 4.85 11.56
CA TYR A 49 1.18 5.77 10.56
C TYR A 49 2.72 5.77 10.51
N GLY A 50 3.39 5.51 11.63
CA GLY A 50 4.83 5.29 11.66
C GLY A 50 5.29 4.13 10.77
N LEU A 51 4.46 3.09 10.61
CA LEU A 51 4.77 1.92 9.79
C LEU A 51 4.72 2.18 8.27
N CYS A 52 4.07 3.28 7.86
CA CYS A 52 3.96 3.69 6.46
C CYS A 52 5.12 4.57 5.98
N LYS A 53 6.12 4.85 6.82
CA LYS A 53 7.32 5.59 6.38
C LYS A 53 8.19 4.69 5.50
N ALA A 54 8.51 5.16 4.30
CA ALA A 54 9.59 4.58 3.52
C ALA A 54 10.87 4.66 4.35
N LYS A 55 11.61 3.54 4.47
CA LYS A 55 13.00 3.60 4.95
C LYS A 55 13.78 4.37 3.89
N THR A 56 13.95 5.67 4.10
CA THR A 56 15.02 6.48 3.48
C THR A 56 16.37 5.96 3.92
#